data_AF-A0A7L7W481-F1
#
_entry.id   AF-A0A7L7W481-F1
#
_cell.length_a   1.000
_cell.length_b   1.000
_cell.length_c   1.000
_cell.angle_alpha   90.00
_cell.angle_beta   90.00
_cell.angle_gamma   90.00
#
_symmetry.space_group_name_H-M   'P 1'
#
loop_
_entity.id
_entity.type
_entity.pdbx_description
1 polymer ?
#
loop_
_entity_poly.entity_id
_entity_poly.type
_entity_poly.pdbx_seq_one_letter_code
_entity_poly.pdbx_strand_id
1 'polypeptide(L)'
;MGADNLSSLLWHERELLDMLTFKLVEEQLLLKAGASKWLHHASLEVEQVVKKLAQAGLARTVASSAVAIEWGVAEDATLAQLAAAAPEPWDDLLRSHLDAMSLQTAAIKQLRDENEQFLRAAARSAQETVAALLPEAGTYDAHGAATYAVPAGRGRILDKEL
;
A
#
# COMPACT_ATOMS: atom_id res chain seq x y z
N MET A 1 -26.45 7.72 23.91
CA MET A 1 -26.46 8.67 22.78
C MET A 1 -25.07 8.79 22.17
N GLY A 2 -24.01 9.05 22.95
CA GLY A 2 -22.64 9.11 22.40
C GLY A 2 -22.13 7.75 21.89
N ALA A 3 -22.44 6.68 22.62
CA ALA A 3 -22.00 5.32 22.30
C ALA A 3 -22.58 4.77 20.98
N ASP A 4 -23.85 5.06 20.69
CA ASP A 4 -24.53 4.67 19.44
C ASP A 4 -23.84 5.30 18.21
N ASN A 5 -23.53 6.61 18.33
CA ASN A 5 -22.80 7.36 17.30
C ASN A 5 -21.37 6.83 17.14
N LEU A 6 -20.65 6.58 18.23
CA LEU A 6 -19.30 6.01 18.19
C LEU A 6 -19.29 4.64 17.51
N SER A 7 -20.23 3.75 17.85
CA SER A 7 -20.36 2.44 17.21
C SER A 7 -20.64 2.57 15.70
N SER A 8 -21.50 3.50 15.30
CA SER A 8 -21.78 3.77 13.88
C SER A 8 -20.52 4.25 13.13
N LEU A 9 -19.71 5.12 13.74
CA LEU A 9 -18.45 5.58 13.17
C LEU A 9 -17.40 4.45 13.06
N LEU A 10 -17.30 3.59 14.08
CA LEU A 10 -16.42 2.42 14.05
C LEU A 10 -16.84 1.41 12.99
N TRP A 11 -18.14 1.24 12.76
CA TRP A 11 -18.64 0.43 11.65
C TRP A 11 -18.21 1.01 10.31
N HIS A 12 -18.41 2.31 10.11
CA HIS A 12 -17.99 2.99 8.88
C HIS A 12 -16.48 2.89 8.63
N GLU A 13 -15.65 3.03 9.66
CA GLU A 13 -14.20 2.82 9.53
C GLU A 13 -13.86 1.41 9.08
N ARG A 14 -14.54 0.38 9.61
CA ARG A 14 -14.34 -1.01 9.20
C ARG A 14 -14.70 -1.25 7.73
N GLU A 15 -15.76 -0.62 7.23
CA GLU A 15 -16.13 -0.67 5.81
C GLU A 15 -15.05 -0.01 4.93
N LEU A 16 -14.46 1.10 5.39
CA LEU A 16 -13.35 1.75 4.69
C LEU A 16 -12.07 0.90 4.71
N LEU A 17 -11.78 0.18 5.80
CA LEU A 17 -10.68 -0.79 5.87
C LEU A 17 -10.90 -1.97 4.92
N ASP A 18 -12.13 -2.45 4.79
CA ASP A 18 -12.49 -3.50 3.84
C ASP A 18 -12.30 -3.02 2.39
N MET A 19 -12.77 -1.81 2.08
CA MET A 19 -12.53 -1.16 0.80
C MET A 19 -11.03 -0.98 0.51
N LEU A 20 -10.23 -0.60 1.51
CA LEU A 20 -8.77 -0.47 1.35
C LEU A 20 -8.14 -1.83 1.02
N THR A 21 -8.57 -2.89 1.70
CA THR A 21 -8.14 -4.25 1.42
C THR A 21 -8.45 -4.63 -0.02
N PHE A 22 -9.68 -4.37 -0.47
CA PHE A 22 -10.08 -4.60 -1.86
C PHE A 22 -9.18 -3.85 -2.86
N LYS A 23 -8.89 -2.56 -2.62
CA LYS A 23 -8.03 -1.76 -3.51
C LYS A 23 -6.57 -2.23 -3.54
N LEU A 24 -6.05 -2.69 -2.42
CA LEU A 24 -4.71 -3.29 -2.39
C LEU A 24 -4.66 -4.65 -3.12
N VAL A 25 -5.73 -5.45 -3.06
CA VAL A 25 -5.83 -6.69 -3.85
C VAL A 25 -5.88 -6.38 -5.34
N GLU A 26 -6.66 -5.38 -5.74
CA GLU A 26 -6.73 -4.90 -7.12
C GLU A 26 -5.34 -4.47 -7.63
N GLU A 27 -4.60 -3.68 -6.84
CA GLU A 27 -3.21 -3.30 -7.16
C GLU A 27 -2.30 -4.54 -7.28
N GLN A 28 -2.41 -5.51 -6.37
CA GLN A 28 -1.63 -6.75 -6.42
C GLN A 28 -1.90 -7.53 -7.71
N LEU A 29 -3.15 -7.63 -8.14
CA LEU A 29 -3.53 -8.32 -9.37
C LEU A 29 -2.94 -7.63 -10.60
N LEU A 30 -2.96 -6.30 -10.64
CA LEU A 30 -2.33 -5.54 -11.73
C LEU A 30 -0.82 -5.71 -11.76
N LEU A 31 -0.17 -5.75 -10.58
CA LEU A 31 1.27 -6.03 -10.45
C LEU A 31 1.61 -7.42 -10.99
N LYS A 32 0.88 -8.44 -10.53
CA LYS A 32 1.08 -9.84 -10.96
C LYS A 32 0.80 -10.03 -12.46
N ALA A 33 -0.14 -9.28 -13.03
CA ALA A 33 -0.44 -9.31 -14.45
C ALA A 33 0.55 -8.49 -15.32
N GLY A 34 1.48 -7.76 -14.72
CA GLY A 34 2.39 -6.86 -15.46
C GLY A 34 1.68 -5.68 -16.12
N ALA A 35 0.48 -5.32 -15.66
CA ALA A 35 -0.39 -4.32 -16.27
C ALA A 35 0.00 -2.89 -15.84
N SER A 36 1.27 -2.52 -16.01
CA SER A 36 1.87 -1.28 -15.48
C SER A 36 1.14 0.01 -15.88
N LYS A 37 0.53 0.03 -17.07
CA LYS A 37 -0.26 1.16 -17.56
C LYS A 37 -1.43 1.55 -16.65
N TRP A 38 -1.96 0.59 -15.88
CA TRP A 38 -3.12 0.81 -14.99
C TRP A 38 -2.71 1.01 -13.52
N LEU A 39 -1.45 0.75 -13.15
CA LEU A 39 -1.03 0.81 -11.74
C LEU A 39 -1.24 2.18 -11.12
N HIS A 40 -0.99 3.26 -11.86
CA HIS A 40 -1.23 4.61 -11.36
C HIS A 40 -2.69 4.84 -10.95
N HIS A 41 -3.65 4.28 -11.70
CA HIS A 41 -5.06 4.39 -11.34
C HIS A 41 -5.37 3.65 -10.04
N ALA A 42 -4.88 2.42 -9.88
CA ALA A 42 -5.08 1.65 -8.64
C ALA A 42 -4.44 2.35 -7.43
N SER A 43 -3.22 2.90 -7.56
CA SER A 43 -2.59 3.64 -6.46
C SER A 43 -3.38 4.90 -6.07
N LEU A 44 -3.95 5.63 -7.03
CA LEU A 44 -4.83 6.78 -6.75
C LEU A 44 -6.11 6.36 -6.00
N GLU A 45 -6.67 5.19 -6.30
CA GLU A 45 -7.83 4.68 -5.58
C GLU A 45 -7.48 4.29 -4.14
N VAL A 46 -6.32 3.66 -3.93
CA VAL A 46 -5.79 3.39 -2.58
C VAL A 46 -5.65 4.71 -1.79
N GLU A 47 -5.04 5.74 -2.38
CA GLU A 47 -4.89 7.06 -1.74
C GLU A 47 -6.23 7.69 -1.37
N GLN A 48 -7.24 7.58 -2.24
CA GLN A 48 -8.58 8.09 -1.97
C GLN A 48 -9.21 7.40 -0.75
N VAL A 49 -9.04 6.09 -0.61
CA VAL A 49 -9.56 5.35 0.56
C VAL A 49 -8.80 5.72 1.82
N VAL A 50 -7.47 5.84 1.76
CA VAL A 50 -6.64 6.30 2.89
C VAL A 50 -7.07 7.69 3.36
N LYS A 51 -7.38 8.60 2.45
CA LYS A 51 -7.89 9.94 2.79
C LYS A 51 -9.25 9.87 3.51
N LYS A 52 -10.16 9.00 3.06
CA LYS A 52 -11.45 8.76 3.73
C LYS A 52 -11.26 8.19 5.13
N LEU A 53 -10.34 7.23 5.30
CA LEU A 53 -9.99 6.67 6.61
C LEU A 53 -9.46 7.75 7.57
N ALA A 54 -8.60 8.66 7.08
CA ALA A 54 -8.13 9.77 7.90
C ALA A 54 -9.27 10.69 8.37
N GLN A 55 -10.22 10.99 7.48
CA GLN A 55 -11.41 11.78 7.81
C GLN A 55 -12.33 11.08 8.82
N ALA A 56 -12.57 9.78 8.64
CA ALA A 56 -13.35 8.99 9.58
C ALA A 56 -12.67 8.92 10.96
N GLY A 57 -11.35 8.74 10.99
CA GLY A 57 -10.56 8.72 12.24
C GLY A 57 -10.65 10.00 13.05
N LEU A 58 -10.74 11.17 12.38
CA LEU A 58 -10.97 12.45 13.04
C LEU A 58 -12.34 12.49 13.72
N ALA A 59 -13.40 12.07 13.01
CA ALA A 59 -14.76 12.02 13.55
C ALA A 59 -14.88 11.03 14.71
N ARG A 60 -14.28 9.84 14.59
CA ARG A 60 -14.21 8.84 15.66
C ARG A 60 -13.49 9.39 16.88
N THR A 61 -12.37 10.11 16.70
CA THR A 61 -11.61 10.68 17.82
C THR A 61 -12.47 11.64 18.65
N VAL A 62 -13.24 12.51 17.99
CA VAL A 62 -14.17 13.42 18.67
C VAL A 62 -15.28 12.65 19.40
N ALA A 63 -15.87 11.64 18.76
CA ALA A 63 -16.91 10.82 19.37
C ALA A 63 -16.38 10.00 20.56
N SER A 64 -15.18 9.44 20.47
CA SER A 64 -14.51 8.72 21.55
C SER A 64 -14.27 9.61 22.77
N SER A 65 -13.78 10.84 22.56
CA SER A 65 -13.60 11.82 23.65
C SER A 65 -14.94 12.15 24.33
N ALA A 66 -16.01 12.39 23.56
CA ALA A 66 -17.33 12.66 24.12
C ALA A 66 -17.85 11.48 24.96
N VAL A 67 -17.67 10.24 24.49
CA VAL A 67 -18.07 9.03 25.21
C VAL A 67 -17.19 8.81 26.45
N ALA A 68 -15.89 9.10 26.38
CA ALA A 68 -15.00 9.02 27.52
C ALA A 68 -15.46 9.92 28.67
N ILE A 69 -15.82 11.17 28.34
CA ILE A 69 -16.36 12.14 29.30
C ILE A 69 -17.70 11.64 29.86
N GLU A 70 -18.60 11.12 29.00
CA GLU A 70 -19.91 10.57 29.42
C GLU A 70 -19.74 9.41 30.43
N TRP A 71 -18.72 8.58 30.25
CA TRP A 71 -18.43 7.42 31.11
C TRP A 71 -17.45 7.73 32.25
N GLY A 72 -16.99 8.98 32.40
CA GLY A 72 -16.12 9.41 33.50
C GLY A 72 -14.70 8.85 33.44
N VAL A 73 -14.22 8.49 32.25
CA VAL A 73 -12.81 8.10 32.01
C VAL A 73 -12.02 9.24 31.36
N ALA A 74 -10.70 9.07 31.24
CA ALA A 74 -9.84 10.08 30.62
C ALA A 74 -10.26 10.36 29.18
N GLU A 75 -10.29 11.63 28.78
CA GLU A 75 -10.74 12.06 27.44
C GLU A 75 -9.92 11.45 26.30
N ASP A 76 -8.63 11.19 26.56
CA ASP A 76 -7.70 10.54 25.65
C ASP A 76 -7.68 9.00 25.79
N ALA A 77 -8.67 8.42 26.49
CA ALA A 77 -8.80 6.98 26.62
C ALA A 77 -8.84 6.30 25.24
N THR A 78 -7.99 5.28 25.11
CA THR A 78 -7.97 4.41 23.93
C THR A 78 -9.30 3.66 23.80
N LEU A 79 -9.60 3.17 22.58
CA LEU A 79 -10.79 2.37 22.34
C LEU A 79 -10.85 1.11 23.24
N ALA A 80 -9.70 0.52 23.58
CA ALA A 80 -9.61 -0.60 24.52
C ALA A 80 -10.01 -0.21 25.94
N GLN A 81 -9.55 0.95 26.41
CA GLN A 81 -9.92 1.48 27.73
C GLN A 81 -11.40 1.86 27.78
N LEU A 82 -11.92 2.47 26.72
CA LEU A 82 -13.35 2.76 26.57
C LEU A 82 -14.18 1.47 26.64
N ALA A 83 -13.81 0.43 25.90
CA ALA A 83 -14.53 -0.84 25.92
C ALA A 83 -14.47 -1.57 27.27
N ALA A 84 -13.42 -1.33 28.07
CA ALA A 84 -13.30 -1.89 29.42
C ALA A 84 -14.16 -1.15 30.45
N ALA A 85 -14.36 0.17 30.28
CA ALA A 85 -15.19 1.00 31.15
C ALA A 85 -16.65 1.11 30.68
N ALA A 86 -16.95 0.60 29.48
CA ALA A 86 -18.26 0.68 28.87
C ALA A 86 -19.31 -0.09 29.68
N PRO A 87 -20.52 0.47 29.88
CA PRO A 87 -21.65 -0.27 30.40
C PRO A 87 -22.21 -1.23 29.34
N GLU A 88 -22.95 -2.27 29.76
CA GLU A 88 -23.71 -3.11 28.84
C GLU A 88 -24.72 -2.27 28.03
N PRO A 89 -24.93 -2.55 26.73
CA PRO A 89 -24.34 -3.63 25.92
C PRO A 89 -23.06 -3.21 25.15
N TRP A 90 -22.46 -2.07 25.50
CA TRP A 90 -21.44 -1.43 24.68
C TRP A 90 -20.05 -2.03 24.84
N ASP A 91 -19.77 -2.67 25.97
CA ASP A 91 -18.47 -3.28 26.25
C ASP A 91 -18.10 -4.34 25.20
N ASP A 92 -18.96 -5.33 24.99
CA ASP A 92 -18.73 -6.39 24.01
C ASP A 92 -18.76 -5.88 22.58
N LEU A 93 -19.62 -4.90 22.28
CA LEU A 93 -19.70 -4.32 20.94
C LEU A 93 -18.42 -3.56 20.58
N LEU A 94 -17.91 -2.72 21.50
CA LEU A 94 -16.67 -1.97 21.27
C LEU A 94 -15.45 -2.90 21.21
N ARG A 95 -15.39 -3.96 22.02
CA ARG A 95 -14.35 -5.00 21.91
C ARG A 95 -14.37 -5.67 20.54
N SER A 96 -15.56 -6.08 20.07
CA SER A 96 -15.74 -6.68 18.75
C SER A 96 -15.28 -5.76 17.61
N HIS A 97 -15.56 -4.46 17.68
CA HIS A 97 -15.02 -3.49 16.73
C HIS A 97 -13.49 -3.41 16.78
N LEU A 98 -12.91 -3.29 17.98
CA LEU A 98 -11.46 -3.20 18.17
C LEU A 98 -10.74 -4.44 17.61
N ASP A 99 -11.23 -5.63 17.88
CA ASP A 99 -10.66 -6.89 17.40
C ASP A 99 -10.71 -6.98 15.88
N ALA A 100 -11.88 -6.67 15.28
CA ALA A 100 -12.06 -6.69 13.84
C ALA A 100 -11.14 -5.69 13.13
N MET A 101 -11.05 -4.45 13.63
CA MET A 101 -10.19 -3.42 13.05
C MET A 101 -8.71 -3.76 13.18
N SER A 102 -8.31 -4.36 14.32
CA SER A 102 -6.93 -4.81 14.54
C SER A 102 -6.55 -5.89 13.53
N LEU A 103 -7.44 -6.85 13.31
CA LEU A 103 -7.27 -7.91 12.30
C LEU A 103 -7.17 -7.34 10.88
N GLN A 104 -8.10 -6.46 10.50
CA GLN A 104 -8.09 -5.82 9.18
C GLN A 104 -6.80 -5.01 8.95
N THR A 105 -6.37 -4.24 9.95
CA THR A 105 -5.16 -3.42 9.84
C THR A 105 -3.90 -4.29 9.69
N ALA A 106 -3.82 -5.42 10.39
CA ALA A 106 -2.73 -6.38 10.23
C ALA A 106 -2.70 -6.99 8.83
N ALA A 107 -3.86 -7.40 8.30
CA ALA A 107 -3.97 -7.94 6.94
C ALA A 107 -3.61 -6.91 5.86
N ILE A 108 -4.09 -5.67 6.00
CA ILE A 108 -3.75 -4.54 5.12
C ILE A 108 -2.24 -4.29 5.11
N LYS A 109 -1.60 -4.32 6.29
CA LYS A 109 -0.14 -4.16 6.40
C LYS A 109 0.58 -5.24 5.61
N GLN A 110 0.21 -6.51 5.81
CA GLN A 110 0.82 -7.62 5.09
C GLN A 110 0.67 -7.46 3.57
N LEU A 111 -0.55 -7.17 3.11
CA LEU A 111 -0.84 -7.04 1.68
C LEU A 111 -0.07 -5.88 1.04
N ARG A 112 0.01 -4.73 1.72
CA ARG A 112 0.82 -3.60 1.27
C ARG A 112 2.30 -3.97 1.19
N ASP A 113 2.84 -4.65 2.20
CA ASP A 113 4.25 -5.05 2.24
C ASP A 113 4.57 -6.05 1.10
N GLU A 114 3.64 -6.94 0.74
CA GLU A 114 3.75 -7.81 -0.43
C GLU A 114 3.74 -7.01 -1.75
N ASN A 115 2.83 -6.05 -1.92
CA ASN A 115 2.79 -5.19 -3.11
C ASN A 115 4.08 -4.38 -3.28
N GLU A 116 4.63 -3.86 -2.18
CA GLU A 116 5.90 -3.13 -2.19
C GLU A 116 7.06 -4.02 -2.65
N GLN A 117 7.08 -5.29 -2.22
CA GLN A 117 8.09 -6.25 -2.69
C GLN A 117 7.99 -6.50 -4.20
N PHE A 118 6.77 -6.65 -4.75
CA PHE A 118 6.57 -6.79 -6.20
C PHE A 118 7.06 -5.56 -6.96
N LEU A 119 6.75 -4.35 -6.48
CA LEU A 119 7.20 -3.10 -7.10
C LEU A 119 8.73 -2.98 -7.10
N ARG A 120 9.39 -3.29 -5.98
CA ARG A 120 10.86 -3.27 -5.87
C ARG A 120 11.52 -4.29 -6.80
N ALA A 121 10.94 -5.49 -6.91
CA ALA A 121 11.45 -6.52 -7.83
C ALA A 121 11.29 -6.11 -9.29
N ALA A 122 10.14 -5.55 -9.67
CA ALA A 122 9.88 -5.05 -11.02
C ALA A 122 10.83 -3.90 -11.39
N ALA A 123 11.06 -2.95 -10.48
CA ALA A 123 11.98 -1.84 -10.70
C ALA A 123 13.43 -2.32 -10.92
N ARG A 124 13.89 -3.29 -10.12
CA ARG A 124 15.23 -3.88 -10.26
C ARG A 124 15.40 -4.57 -11.61
N SER A 125 14.43 -5.40 -12.00
CA SER A 125 14.49 -6.12 -13.29
C SER A 125 14.49 -5.16 -14.49
N ALA A 126 13.74 -4.06 -14.42
CA ALA A 126 13.76 -3.01 -15.43
C ALA A 126 15.14 -2.33 -15.51
N GLN A 127 15.75 -2.00 -14.37
CA GLN A 127 17.10 -1.41 -14.31
C GLN A 127 18.17 -2.34 -14.87
N GLU A 128 18.13 -3.64 -14.54
CA GLU A 128 19.05 -4.65 -15.08
C GLU A 128 18.91 -4.79 -16.60
N THR A 129 17.68 -4.76 -17.11
CA THR A 129 17.42 -4.81 -18.56
C THR A 129 17.96 -3.58 -19.28
N VAL A 130 17.75 -2.38 -18.72
CA VAL A 130 18.30 -1.14 -19.29
C VAL A 130 19.83 -1.15 -19.25
N ALA A 131 20.43 -1.60 -18.15
CA ALA A 131 21.88 -1.72 -18.01
C ALA A 131 22.47 -2.69 -19.03
N ALA A 132 21.80 -3.81 -19.30
CA ALA A 132 22.23 -4.78 -20.32
C ALA A 132 22.11 -4.27 -21.77
N LEU A 133 21.20 -3.32 -22.03
CA LEU A 133 21.00 -2.70 -23.35
C LEU A 133 21.96 -1.53 -23.60
N LEU A 134 22.47 -0.89 -22.56
CA LEU A 134 23.50 0.13 -22.69
C LEU A 134 24.81 -0.58 -23.10
N PRO A 135 25.48 -0.15 -24.19
CA PRO A 135 26.78 -0.69 -24.53
C PRO A 135 27.71 -0.49 -23.33
N GLU A 136 28.44 -1.53 -22.95
CA GLU A 136 29.55 -1.40 -22.00
C GLU A 136 30.42 -0.25 -22.53
N ALA A 137 30.50 0.84 -21.77
CA ALA A 137 31.34 1.98 -22.12
C ALA A 137 32.77 1.44 -22.12
N GLY A 138 33.27 1.06 -23.29
CA GLY A 138 34.53 0.34 -23.32
C GLY A 138 35.64 1.24 -22.82
N THR A 139 36.56 0.62 -22.12
CA THR A 139 37.65 1.31 -21.44
C THR A 139 38.49 2.07 -22.46
N TYR A 140 38.97 3.25 -22.06
CA TYR A 140 39.96 3.97 -22.84
C TYR A 140 41.21 3.11 -23.00
N ASP A 141 41.72 2.99 -24.23
CA ASP A 141 43.00 2.35 -24.47
C ASP A 141 44.16 3.24 -23.95
N ALA A 142 45.40 2.73 -24.02
CA ALA A 142 46.59 3.48 -23.59
C ALA A 142 46.86 4.76 -24.42
N HIS A 143 46.08 5.03 -25.47
CA HIS A 143 46.13 6.22 -26.31
C HIS A 143 44.93 7.15 -26.11
N GLY A 144 44.02 6.86 -25.17
CA GLY A 144 42.85 7.68 -24.87
C GLY A 144 41.73 7.56 -25.91
N ALA A 145 41.73 6.53 -26.76
CA ALA A 145 40.61 6.24 -27.64
C ALA A 145 39.58 5.37 -26.90
N ALA A 146 38.30 5.73 -27.05
CA ALA A 146 37.20 4.91 -26.55
C ALA A 146 37.16 3.61 -27.35
N THR A 147 37.45 2.48 -26.70
CA THR A 147 37.18 1.19 -27.33
C THR A 147 35.69 0.93 -27.22
N TYR A 148 35.01 0.66 -28.33
CA TYR A 148 33.66 0.12 -28.28
C TYR A 148 33.79 -1.38 -28.45
N ALA A 149 33.26 -2.17 -27.50
CA ALA A 149 33.13 -3.60 -27.69
C ALA A 149 32.15 -3.84 -28.85
N VAL A 150 32.67 -4.06 -30.06
CA VAL A 150 31.86 -4.47 -31.20
C VAL A 150 31.35 -5.87 -30.88
N PRO A 151 30.03 -6.12 -30.82
CA PRO A 151 29.52 -7.46 -30.59
C PRO A 151 29.99 -8.34 -31.76
N ALA A 152 30.84 -9.32 -31.46
CA ALA A 152 31.31 -10.30 -32.41
C ALA A 152 30.13 -11.18 -32.84
N GLY A 153 29.42 -10.79 -33.90
CA GLY A 153 28.30 -11.59 -34.39
C GLY A 153 27.28 -10.90 -35.27
N ARG A 154 27.70 -10.25 -36.36
CA ARG A 154 26.83 -10.11 -37.53
C ARG A 154 27.66 -10.30 -38.79
N GLY A 155 27.59 -11.51 -39.34
CA GLY A 155 28.26 -11.88 -40.57
C GLY A 155 27.90 -10.91 -41.69
N ARG A 156 28.91 -10.22 -42.22
CA ARG A 156 28.80 -9.42 -43.44
C ARG A 156 28.79 -10.40 -44.61
N ILE A 157 27.62 -10.64 -45.19
CA ILE A 157 27.50 -11.31 -46.48
C ILE A 157 28.07 -10.31 -47.51
N LEU A 158 29.29 -10.58 -47.96
CA LEU A 158 29.87 -9.92 -49.12
C LEU A 158 29.28 -10.61 -50.34
N ASP A 159 28.36 -9.94 -51.02
CA ASP A 159 27.94 -10.32 -52.36
C ASP A 159 29.14 -10.09 -53.29
N LYS A 160 29.67 -11.18 -53.82
CA LYS A 160 30.60 -11.21 -54.96
C LYS A 160 29.89 -11.96 -56.07
N GLU A 161 30.40 -11.75 -57.28
CA GLU A 161 29.93 -12.22 -58.59
C GLU A 161 29.00 -11.18 -59.26
N LEU A 162 29.20 -10.71 -60.50
CA LEU A 162 30.16 -10.95 -61.58
C LEU A 162 30.10 -9.75 -62.54
#